data_AF-A0A955VPA3-F1
#
_entry.id   AF-A0A955VPA3-F1
#
_cell.length_a   1.000
_cell.length_b   1.000
_cell.length_c   1.000
_cell.angle_alpha   90.00
_cell.angle_beta   90.00
_cell.angle_gamma   90.00
#
_symmetry.space_group_name_H-M   'P 1'
#
loop_
_entity.id
_entity.type
_entity.pdbx_description
1 polymer ?
#
loop_
_entity_poly.entity_id
_entity_poly.type
_entity_poly.pdbx_seq_one_letter_code
_entity_poly.pdbx_strand_id
1 'polypeptide(L)'
;MSAAEREGRIAAGLDRFEDQLYDWIGHGLAYLSRRPQELESAAAALVDAQAGGLASQLRRLSEDPRDGDGWPARLLERLSSLHLALRAYRVQESIEPSLRAELRRMVGWHATRASLASEARETDRYFVLGRALHDDEPIRSQRIWLCGRRSGRYALLLEFAYAGRAFEWKMTPGTLRELELVYYPAAVPLRAAVFESEAATGRRRAAPRFRAADLSAVCGCVDELREAAALFAAALARNPWIECIPLRLQNVVAVVVDERPLLCDRFGACVAVDERCRGIWELVALGGGGAVDCFGEWRGDAFWPLSLCVDGRFVSLSDGG
;
A
#
# COMPACT_ATOMS: atom_id res chain seq x y z
N MET A 1 -24.17 16.06 10.70
CA MET A 1 -23.04 16.29 11.62
C MET A 1 -22.03 17.15 10.91
N SER A 2 -21.68 18.30 11.48
CA SER A 2 -20.66 19.20 10.94
C SER A 2 -19.25 18.59 11.06
N ALA A 3 -18.28 19.17 10.36
CA ALA A 3 -16.88 18.75 10.49
C ALA A 3 -16.37 18.93 11.93
N ALA A 4 -16.73 20.04 12.59
CA ALA A 4 -16.33 20.32 13.98
C ALA A 4 -16.99 19.37 14.99
N GLU A 5 -18.28 19.04 14.80
CA GLU A 5 -18.96 18.03 15.63
C GLU A 5 -18.32 16.65 15.48
N ARG A 6 -17.97 16.27 14.25
CA ARG A 6 -17.26 15.02 13.97
C ARG A 6 -15.89 15.01 14.64
N GLU A 7 -15.14 16.10 14.53
CA GLU A 7 -13.84 16.28 15.16
C GLU A 7 -13.90 16.05 16.67
N GLY A 8 -14.88 16.67 17.35
CA GLY A 8 -15.08 16.50 18.79
C GLY A 8 -15.43 15.07 19.20
N ARG A 9 -16.26 14.37 18.41
CA ARG A 9 -16.58 12.95 18.66
C ARG A 9 -15.37 12.04 18.50
N ILE A 10 -14.56 12.28 17.46
CA ILE A 10 -13.33 11.55 17.23
C ILE A 10 -12.40 11.76 18.41
N ALA A 11 -12.08 13.01 18.76
CA ALA A 11 -11.15 13.33 19.84
C ALA A 11 -11.52 12.63 21.16
N ALA A 12 -12.79 12.73 21.58
CA ALA A 12 -13.27 12.06 22.79
C ALA A 12 -13.21 10.53 22.71
N GLY A 13 -13.37 9.94 21.53
CA GLY A 13 -13.20 8.50 21.32
C GLY A 13 -11.74 8.07 21.36
N LEU A 14 -10.84 8.86 20.78
CA LEU A 14 -9.41 8.59 20.81
C LEU A 14 -8.85 8.65 22.24
N ASP A 15 -9.35 9.57 23.07
CA ASP A 15 -8.97 9.66 24.48
C ASP A 15 -9.32 8.37 25.24
N ARG A 16 -10.57 7.90 25.12
CA ARG A 16 -10.99 6.63 25.73
C ARG A 16 -10.21 5.43 25.22
N PHE A 17 -9.90 5.41 23.92
CA PHE A 17 -9.12 4.33 23.33
C PHE A 17 -7.66 4.34 23.80
N GLU A 18 -7.07 5.52 24.06
CA GLU A 18 -5.73 5.62 24.64
C GLU A 18 -5.68 5.01 26.05
N ASP A 19 -6.66 5.30 26.90
CA ASP A 19 -6.77 4.70 28.23
C ASP A 19 -6.85 3.17 28.14
N GLN A 20 -7.68 2.65 27.22
CA GLN A 20 -7.80 1.22 26.97
C GLN A 20 -6.49 0.59 26.46
N LEU A 21 -5.74 1.27 25.61
CA LEU A 21 -4.41 0.82 25.17
C LEU A 21 -3.45 0.68 26.36
N TYR A 22 -3.41 1.67 27.27
CA TYR A 22 -2.58 1.59 28.46
C TYR A 22 -2.97 0.44 29.38
N ASP A 23 -4.28 0.20 29.56
CA ASP A 23 -4.77 -0.94 30.32
C ASP A 23 -4.32 -2.27 29.70
N TRP A 24 -4.41 -2.44 28.38
CA TRP A 24 -3.94 -3.65 27.71
C TRP A 24 -2.43 -3.86 27.87
N ILE A 25 -1.63 -2.80 27.76
CA ILE A 25 -0.18 -2.86 27.98
C ILE A 25 0.12 -3.21 29.45
N GLY A 26 -0.60 -2.63 30.41
CA GLY A 26 -0.46 -2.92 31.83
C GLY A 26 -0.77 -4.38 32.20
N HIS A 27 -1.76 -4.99 31.55
CA HIS A 27 -2.07 -6.42 31.71
C HIS A 27 -1.11 -7.35 30.94
N GLY A 28 -0.31 -6.79 30.02
CA GLY A 28 0.58 -7.51 29.11
C GLY A 28 -0.13 -8.07 27.88
N LEU A 29 0.58 -8.17 26.76
CA LEU A 29 0.00 -8.52 25.45
C LEU A 29 -0.67 -9.90 25.38
N ALA A 30 -0.27 -10.84 26.24
CA ALA A 30 -0.93 -12.14 26.39
C ALA A 30 -2.38 -12.05 26.93
N TYR A 31 -2.76 -10.90 27.51
CA TYR A 31 -4.15 -10.58 27.83
C TYR A 31 -5.02 -10.58 26.57
N LEU A 32 -4.57 -9.88 25.53
CA LEU A 32 -5.30 -9.75 24.27
C LEU A 32 -5.45 -11.10 23.57
N SER A 33 -4.40 -11.94 23.59
CA SER A 33 -4.46 -13.31 23.02
C SER A 33 -5.59 -14.15 23.57
N ARG A 34 -5.90 -14.01 24.86
CA ARG A 34 -6.99 -14.73 25.54
C ARG A 34 -8.35 -14.05 25.41
N ARG A 35 -8.38 -12.81 24.90
CA ARG A 35 -9.59 -11.99 24.79
C ARG A 35 -9.67 -11.24 23.46
N PRO A 36 -9.77 -11.95 22.32
CA PRO A 36 -9.89 -11.31 21.01
C PRO A 36 -11.09 -10.34 20.91
N GLN A 37 -12.16 -10.57 21.69
CA GLN A 37 -13.33 -9.70 21.75
C GLN A 37 -13.04 -8.26 22.24
N GLU A 38 -11.92 -8.04 22.95
CA GLU A 38 -11.50 -6.70 23.39
C GLU A 38 -11.19 -5.79 22.20
N LEU A 39 -10.51 -6.33 21.19
CA LEU A 39 -10.18 -5.59 19.98
C LEU A 39 -11.45 -5.24 19.20
N GLU A 40 -12.40 -6.17 19.08
CA GLU A 40 -13.65 -5.88 18.36
C GLU A 40 -14.53 -4.90 19.12
N SER A 41 -14.58 -4.98 20.45
CA SER A 41 -15.31 -4.02 21.28
C SER A 41 -14.71 -2.61 21.17
N ALA A 42 -13.37 -2.51 21.17
CA ALA A 42 -12.67 -1.25 20.93
C ALA A 42 -12.91 -0.72 19.50
N ALA A 43 -12.90 -1.61 18.50
CA ALA A 43 -13.21 -1.24 17.12
C ALA A 43 -14.63 -0.69 16.98
N ALA A 44 -15.63 -1.32 17.60
CA ALA A 44 -17.00 -0.83 17.63
C ALA A 44 -17.09 0.56 18.28
N ALA A 45 -16.43 0.76 19.43
CA ALA A 45 -16.38 2.06 20.10
C ALA A 45 -15.74 3.16 19.24
N LEU A 46 -14.70 2.83 18.44
CA LEU A 46 -14.10 3.75 17.49
C LEU A 46 -15.01 4.09 16.31
N VAL A 47 -15.82 3.14 15.83
CA VAL A 47 -16.86 3.40 14.81
C VAL A 47 -17.89 4.39 15.36
N ASP A 48 -18.36 4.17 16.59
CA ASP A 48 -19.31 5.07 17.25
C ASP A 48 -18.71 6.48 17.43
N ALA A 49 -17.40 6.55 17.71
CA ALA A 49 -16.63 7.78 17.76
C ALA A 49 -16.29 8.41 16.39
N GLN A 50 -16.72 7.81 15.27
CA GLN A 50 -16.47 8.29 13.90
C GLN A 50 -15.02 8.14 13.42
N ALA A 51 -14.21 7.33 14.12
CA ALA A 51 -12.81 6.98 13.82
C ALA A 51 -12.71 5.62 13.09
N GLY A 52 -13.54 5.43 12.06
CA GLY A 52 -13.69 4.15 11.37
C GLY A 52 -12.40 3.59 10.74
N GLY A 53 -11.44 4.46 10.37
CA GLY A 53 -10.16 4.00 9.82
C GLY A 53 -9.31 3.24 10.85
N LEU A 54 -9.27 3.74 12.09
CA LEU A 54 -8.61 3.05 13.21
C LEU A 54 -9.37 1.79 13.62
N ALA A 55 -10.70 1.82 13.57
CA ALA A 55 -11.52 0.62 13.81
C ALA A 55 -11.19 -0.50 12.81
N SER A 56 -11.07 -0.18 11.52
CA SER A 56 -10.65 -1.15 10.51
C SER A 56 -9.24 -1.69 10.74
N GLN A 57 -8.31 -0.88 11.27
CA GLN A 57 -6.98 -1.35 11.64
C GLN A 57 -7.02 -2.33 12.84
N LEU A 58 -7.85 -2.06 13.84
CA LEU A 58 -8.07 -2.97 14.97
C LEU A 58 -8.70 -4.31 14.55
N ARG A 59 -9.61 -4.28 13.58
CA ARG A 59 -10.18 -5.52 13.04
C ARG A 59 -9.14 -6.39 12.36
N ARG A 60 -8.30 -5.78 11.50
CA ARG A 60 -7.15 -6.48 10.91
C ARG A 60 -6.19 -7.02 11.97
N LEU A 61 -6.02 -6.32 13.10
CA LEU A 61 -5.25 -6.81 14.24
C LEU A 61 -5.86 -8.02 14.95
N SER A 62 -7.18 -8.14 14.92
CA SER A 62 -7.87 -9.28 15.50
C SER A 62 -7.76 -10.55 14.64
N GLU A 63 -7.52 -10.38 13.35
CA GLU A 63 -7.36 -11.45 12.36
C GLU A 63 -5.92 -11.99 12.31
N ASP A 64 -4.94 -11.22 12.78
CA ASP A 64 -3.54 -11.64 12.82
C ASP A 64 -3.35 -12.92 13.65
N PRO A 65 -2.60 -13.92 13.13
CA PRO A 65 -2.23 -15.10 13.89
C PRO A 65 -1.42 -14.73 15.14
N ARG A 66 -1.82 -15.30 16.28
CA ARG A 66 -1.20 -15.09 17.61
C ARG A 66 -0.39 -16.29 18.05
N ASP A 67 0.13 -17.02 17.09
CA ASP A 67 0.95 -18.20 17.22
C ASP A 67 2.36 -17.96 16.64
N GLY A 68 3.25 -18.90 16.93
CA GLY A 68 4.65 -18.85 16.53
C GLY A 68 5.48 -17.80 17.26
N ASP A 69 6.75 -17.71 16.89
CA ASP A 69 7.67 -16.75 17.49
C ASP A 69 7.39 -15.31 16.99
N GLY A 70 7.61 -14.34 17.88
CA GLY A 70 7.57 -12.91 17.53
C GLY A 70 6.18 -12.28 17.39
N TRP A 71 5.07 -13.02 17.56
CA TRP A 71 3.73 -12.42 17.53
C TRP A 71 3.54 -11.27 18.54
N PRO A 72 4.12 -11.27 19.77
CA PRO A 72 3.96 -10.15 20.69
C PRO A 72 4.62 -8.88 20.15
N ALA A 73 5.77 -9.01 19.49
CA ALA A 73 6.48 -7.87 18.91
C ALA A 73 5.68 -7.26 17.75
N ARG A 74 5.12 -8.09 16.85
CA ARG A 74 4.25 -7.63 15.75
C ARG A 74 3.00 -6.92 16.26
N LEU A 75 2.35 -7.48 17.30
CA LEU A 75 1.19 -6.85 17.92
C LEU A 75 1.57 -5.50 18.55
N LEU A 76 2.68 -5.45 19.29
CA LEU A 76 3.16 -4.22 19.92
C LEU A 76 3.47 -3.12 18.92
N GLU A 77 4.12 -3.46 17.81
CA GLU A 77 4.44 -2.54 16.73
C GLU A 77 3.17 -1.88 16.17
N ARG A 78 2.16 -2.70 15.86
CA ARG A 78 0.89 -2.21 15.31
C ARG A 78 0.08 -1.40 16.34
N LEU A 79 0.07 -1.79 17.62
CA LEU A 79 -0.53 -1.00 18.69
C LEU A 79 0.22 0.33 18.92
N SER A 80 1.55 0.33 18.80
CA SER A 80 2.37 1.54 18.91
C SER A 80 2.12 2.50 17.77
N SER A 81 1.92 1.99 16.55
CA SER A 81 1.52 2.78 15.38
C SER A 81 0.15 3.45 15.57
N LEU A 82 -0.82 2.71 16.12
CA LEU A 82 -2.12 3.26 16.53
C LEU A 82 -1.96 4.34 17.60
N HIS A 83 -1.20 4.06 18.66
CA HIS A 83 -0.95 5.02 19.74
C HIS A 83 -0.32 6.32 19.20
N LEU A 84 0.67 6.21 18.31
CA LEU A 84 1.29 7.36 17.65
C LEU A 84 0.25 8.20 16.89
N ALA A 85 -0.71 7.57 16.22
CA ALA A 85 -1.81 8.27 15.55
C ALA A 85 -2.70 9.02 16.55
N LEU A 86 -3.04 8.42 17.70
CA LEU A 86 -3.83 9.09 18.74
C LEU A 86 -3.11 10.35 19.25
N ARG A 87 -1.83 10.22 19.57
CA ARG A 87 -1.00 11.34 20.05
C ARG A 87 -0.89 12.44 19.01
N ALA A 88 -0.62 12.07 17.75
CA ALA A 88 -0.50 13.01 16.65
C ALA A 88 -1.83 13.75 16.37
N TYR A 89 -2.97 13.08 16.52
CA TYR A 89 -4.28 13.67 16.25
C TYR A 89 -4.60 14.85 17.17
N ARG A 90 -4.17 14.78 18.44
CA ARG A 90 -4.34 15.87 19.41
C ARG A 90 -3.60 17.15 19.05
N VAL A 91 -2.46 17.01 18.36
CA VAL A 91 -1.60 18.14 17.96
C VAL A 91 -1.65 18.41 16.45
N GLN A 92 -2.62 17.83 15.74
CA GLN A 92 -2.63 17.77 14.28
C GLN A 92 -2.54 19.13 13.60
N GLU A 93 -3.09 20.20 14.22
CA GLU A 93 -3.06 21.56 13.68
C GLU A 93 -1.65 22.16 13.63
N SER A 94 -0.70 21.61 14.38
CA SER A 94 0.72 21.96 14.34
C SER A 94 1.56 21.09 13.39
N ILE A 95 0.98 20.00 12.87
CA ILE A 95 1.66 19.08 11.96
C ILE A 95 1.60 19.66 10.53
N GLU A 96 2.66 19.42 9.74
CA GLU A 96 2.70 19.81 8.34
C GLU A 96 1.46 19.28 7.57
N PRO A 97 0.83 20.09 6.70
CA PRO A 97 -0.45 19.74 6.07
C PRO A 97 -0.49 18.39 5.35
N SER A 98 0.58 18.00 4.65
CA SER A 98 0.65 16.74 3.92
C SER A 98 0.73 15.52 4.86
N LEU A 99 1.43 15.63 5.98
CA LEU A 99 1.43 14.59 7.03
C LEU A 99 0.10 14.57 7.82
N ARG A 100 -0.51 15.74 8.05
CA ARG A 100 -1.86 15.82 8.65
C ARG A 100 -2.89 15.11 7.79
N ALA A 101 -2.79 15.19 6.46
CA ALA A 101 -3.67 14.48 5.55
C ALA A 101 -3.53 12.95 5.65
N GLU A 102 -2.30 12.43 5.84
CA GLU A 102 -2.05 11.01 6.12
C GLU A 102 -2.70 10.57 7.43
N LEU A 103 -2.43 11.31 8.51
CA LEU A 103 -3.02 11.06 9.83
C LEU A 103 -4.54 11.06 9.79
N ARG A 104 -5.14 12.07 9.15
CA ARG A 104 -6.59 12.17 8.99
C ARG A 104 -7.14 10.99 8.19
N ARG A 105 -6.44 10.54 7.15
CA ARG A 105 -6.82 9.34 6.38
C ARG A 105 -6.83 8.07 7.23
N MET A 106 -5.82 7.90 8.08
CA MET A 106 -5.73 6.79 9.03
C MET A 106 -6.92 6.77 10.00
N VAL A 107 -7.37 7.94 10.45
CA VAL A 107 -8.55 8.08 11.32
C VAL A 107 -9.87 7.80 10.59
N GLY A 108 -9.94 8.05 9.29
CA GLY A 108 -11.13 7.85 8.46
C GLY A 108 -11.69 9.12 7.83
N TRP A 109 -10.87 10.15 7.67
CA TRP A 109 -11.16 11.28 6.78
C TRP A 109 -10.71 10.94 5.37
N HIS A 110 -11.64 10.93 4.43
CA HIS A 110 -11.33 10.61 3.04
C HIS A 110 -11.58 11.82 2.15
N ALA A 111 -10.52 12.30 1.50
CA ALA A 111 -10.66 13.21 0.38
C ALA A 111 -11.33 12.47 -0.78
N THR A 112 -12.24 13.15 -1.46
CA THR A 112 -12.94 12.59 -2.63
C THR A 112 -12.24 13.02 -3.91
N ARG A 113 -12.51 12.34 -5.02
CA ARG A 113 -12.07 12.85 -6.33
C ARG A 113 -12.62 14.26 -6.60
N ALA A 114 -13.86 14.54 -6.17
CA ALA A 114 -14.48 15.86 -6.32
C ALA A 114 -13.75 16.96 -5.54
N SER A 115 -13.23 16.67 -4.34
CA SER A 115 -12.48 17.67 -3.55
C SER A 115 -11.12 18.04 -4.17
N LEU A 116 -10.66 17.28 -5.16
CA LEU A 116 -9.40 17.53 -5.87
C LEU A 116 -9.60 18.35 -7.16
N ALA A 117 -10.82 18.80 -7.47
CA ALA A 117 -11.14 19.38 -8.77
C ALA A 117 -10.37 20.68 -9.11
N SER A 118 -9.97 21.44 -8.08
CA SER A 118 -9.19 22.68 -8.22
C SER A 118 -7.67 22.49 -8.15
N GLU A 119 -7.20 21.26 -7.87
CA GLU A 119 -5.78 20.97 -7.74
C GLU A 119 -5.09 20.87 -9.10
N ALA A 120 -3.77 21.09 -9.10
CA ALA A 120 -2.96 21.00 -10.31
C ALA A 120 -2.96 19.57 -10.87
N ARG A 121 -3.22 19.44 -12.16
CA ARG A 121 -3.23 18.17 -12.89
C ARG A 121 -1.85 17.88 -13.48
N GLU A 122 -1.41 16.64 -13.35
CA GLU A 122 -0.20 16.12 -13.97
C GLU A 122 -0.57 15.24 -15.17
N THR A 123 -0.37 15.78 -16.38
CA THR A 123 -0.54 15.04 -17.64
C THR A 123 0.76 14.35 -18.01
N ASP A 124 0.73 13.01 -18.08
CA ASP A 124 1.86 12.20 -18.54
C ASP A 124 1.36 10.94 -19.27
N ARG A 125 2.28 10.23 -19.91
CA ARG A 125 2.09 8.85 -20.34
C ARG A 125 2.63 7.93 -19.26
N TYR A 126 1.75 7.13 -18.67
CA TYR A 126 2.09 6.25 -17.57
C TYR A 126 2.32 4.83 -18.06
N PHE A 127 3.43 4.23 -17.64
CA PHE A 127 3.63 2.79 -17.71
C PHE A 127 2.71 2.12 -16.69
N VAL A 128 1.90 1.15 -17.11
CA VAL A 128 1.12 0.31 -16.19
C VAL A 128 2.03 -0.82 -15.71
N LEU A 129 2.50 -0.72 -14.47
CA LEU A 129 3.57 -1.56 -13.92
C LEU A 129 3.08 -2.81 -13.22
N GLY A 130 1.87 -2.79 -12.68
CA GLY A 130 1.33 -3.91 -11.93
C GLY A 130 -0.09 -3.66 -11.54
N ARG A 131 -0.82 -4.74 -11.32
CA ARG A 131 -2.17 -4.71 -10.75
C ARG A 131 -2.18 -5.63 -9.55
N ALA A 132 -3.03 -5.38 -8.58
CA ALA A 132 -3.36 -6.34 -7.54
C ALA A 132 -4.85 -6.26 -7.27
N LEU A 133 -5.48 -7.42 -7.16
CA LEU A 133 -6.89 -7.56 -6.82
C LEU A 133 -6.99 -8.17 -5.43
N HIS A 134 -7.90 -7.63 -4.64
CA HIS A 134 -8.24 -8.16 -3.32
C HIS A 134 -9.75 -8.38 -3.30
N ASP A 135 -10.15 -9.65 -3.17
CA ASP A 135 -11.54 -10.07 -3.27
C ASP A 135 -12.07 -10.44 -1.88
N ASP A 136 -12.51 -9.43 -1.13
CA ASP A 136 -13.17 -9.59 0.17
C ASP A 136 -14.67 -9.31 0.01
N GLU A 137 -15.46 -10.30 -0.39
CA GLU A 137 -16.90 -10.09 -0.56
C GLU A 137 -17.55 -9.49 0.71
N PRO A 138 -18.40 -8.45 0.58
CA PRO A 138 -18.94 -7.87 -0.66
C PRO A 138 -18.12 -6.72 -1.27
N ILE A 139 -16.96 -6.37 -0.71
CA ILE A 139 -16.09 -5.28 -1.15
C ILE A 139 -14.82 -5.81 -1.81
N ARG A 140 -14.74 -5.63 -3.12
CA ARG A 140 -13.50 -5.89 -3.87
C ARG A 140 -12.68 -4.62 -3.96
N SER A 141 -11.36 -4.75 -3.93
CA SER A 141 -10.46 -3.63 -4.20
C SER A 141 -9.45 -3.96 -5.29
N GLN A 142 -9.07 -2.93 -6.03
CA GLN A 142 -8.07 -3.02 -7.09
C GLN A 142 -7.02 -1.94 -6.88
N ARG A 143 -5.75 -2.36 -6.96
CA ARG A 143 -4.56 -1.51 -6.97
C ARG A 143 -3.97 -1.53 -8.36
N ILE A 144 -3.69 -0.38 -8.93
CA ILE A 144 -2.97 -0.26 -10.21
C ILE A 144 -1.79 0.67 -9.99
N TRP A 145 -0.59 0.13 -10.19
CA TRP A 145 0.63 0.90 -10.10
C TRP A 145 1.05 1.44 -11.46
N LEU A 146 1.41 2.71 -11.46
CA LEU A 146 1.80 3.49 -12.62
C LEU A 146 3.16 4.15 -12.37
N CYS A 147 3.92 4.41 -13.44
CA CYS A 147 5.10 5.29 -13.41
C CYS A 147 5.02 6.26 -14.60
N GLY A 148 5.08 7.56 -14.34
CA GLY A 148 5.05 8.60 -15.37
C GLY A 148 6.29 8.50 -16.25
N ARG A 149 6.11 8.45 -17.57
CA ARG A 149 7.20 8.31 -18.54
C ARG A 149 8.13 9.51 -18.54
N ARG A 150 7.58 10.72 -18.33
CA ARG A 150 8.35 11.96 -18.30
C ARG A 150 8.72 12.33 -16.87
N SER A 151 7.79 12.17 -15.93
CA SER A 151 8.03 12.59 -14.54
C SER A 151 8.84 11.57 -13.73
N GLY A 152 8.90 10.31 -14.14
CA GLY A 152 9.49 9.21 -13.35
C GLY A 152 8.72 8.94 -12.05
N ARG A 153 7.57 9.58 -11.87
CA ARG A 153 6.83 9.56 -10.61
C ARG A 153 5.88 8.37 -10.56
N TYR A 154 5.91 7.65 -9.45
CA TYR A 154 4.96 6.57 -9.20
C TYR A 154 3.59 7.09 -8.80
N ALA A 155 2.54 6.43 -9.31
CA ALA A 155 1.16 6.66 -8.89
C ALA A 155 0.46 5.33 -8.58
N LEU A 156 -0.40 5.35 -7.57
CA LEU A 156 -1.30 4.26 -7.21
C LEU A 156 -2.74 4.70 -7.46
N LEU A 157 -3.42 4.01 -8.37
CA LEU A 157 -4.87 4.07 -8.49
C LEU A 157 -5.46 3.00 -7.57
N LEU A 158 -6.29 3.41 -6.61
CA LEU A 158 -6.94 2.53 -5.65
C LEU A 158 -8.46 2.63 -5.82
N GLU A 159 -9.07 1.52 -6.23
CA GLU A 159 -10.50 1.40 -6.49
C GLU A 159 -11.14 0.41 -5.53
N PHE A 160 -12.42 0.67 -5.22
CA PHE A 160 -13.26 -0.22 -4.44
C PHE A 160 -14.56 -0.45 -5.21
N ALA A 161 -15.00 -1.70 -5.28
CA ALA A 161 -16.22 -2.11 -5.94
C ALA A 161 -17.07 -2.93 -4.96
N TYR A 162 -18.30 -2.46 -4.73
CA TYR A 162 -19.26 -3.11 -3.83
C TYR A 162 -20.24 -3.99 -4.62
N ALA A 163 -20.59 -5.15 -4.06
CA ALA A 163 -21.67 -6.03 -4.53
C ALA A 163 -21.58 -6.33 -6.04
N GLY A 164 -20.44 -6.87 -6.49
CA GLY A 164 -20.25 -7.33 -7.86
C GLY A 164 -20.10 -6.23 -8.92
N ARG A 165 -20.13 -4.94 -8.55
CA ARG A 165 -19.83 -3.84 -9.48
C ARG A 165 -18.46 -4.03 -10.13
N ALA A 166 -18.33 -3.61 -11.38
CA ALA A 166 -17.06 -3.60 -12.07
C ALA A 166 -16.20 -2.41 -11.63
N PHE A 167 -14.88 -2.58 -11.64
CA PHE A 167 -13.95 -1.46 -11.50
C PHE A 167 -14.06 -0.50 -12.69
N GLU A 168 -13.84 0.79 -12.42
CA GLU A 168 -13.81 1.88 -13.40
C GLU A 168 -12.62 1.68 -14.35
N TRP A 169 -11.43 1.40 -13.82
CA TRP A 169 -10.20 1.36 -14.61
C TRP A 169 -9.77 -0.06 -15.01
N LYS A 170 -9.91 -0.34 -16.29
CA LYS A 170 -9.42 -1.57 -16.94
C LYS A 170 -8.06 -1.32 -17.60
N MET A 171 -7.01 -1.19 -16.78
CA MET A 171 -5.64 -1.03 -17.26
C MET A 171 -4.90 -2.36 -17.24
N THR A 172 -4.19 -2.66 -18.33
CA THR A 172 -3.43 -3.91 -18.50
C THR A 172 -1.95 -3.64 -18.18
N PRO A 173 -1.33 -4.34 -17.22
CA PRO A 173 0.11 -4.25 -17.02
C PRO A 173 0.90 -4.48 -18.32
N GLY A 174 2.03 -3.79 -18.50
CA GLY A 174 2.84 -3.89 -19.72
C GLY A 174 2.41 -2.96 -20.86
N THR A 175 1.50 -2.03 -20.58
CA THR A 175 1.00 -1.05 -21.56
C THR A 175 1.19 0.38 -21.08
N LEU A 176 1.13 1.34 -22.01
CA LEU A 176 1.18 2.78 -21.73
C LEU A 176 -0.23 3.39 -21.74
N ARG A 177 -0.49 4.38 -20.90
CA ARG A 177 -1.74 5.17 -20.89
C ARG A 177 -1.43 6.65 -20.78
N GLU A 178 -2.05 7.48 -21.61
CA GLU A 178 -2.05 8.92 -21.40
C GLU A 178 -3.16 9.28 -20.40
N LEU A 179 -2.78 9.90 -19.28
CA LEU A 179 -3.68 10.20 -18.17
C LEU A 179 -3.39 11.60 -17.63
N GLU A 180 -4.43 12.25 -17.14
CA GLU A 180 -4.30 13.39 -16.22
C GLU A 180 -4.55 12.90 -14.80
N LEU A 181 -3.53 13.00 -13.95
CA LEU A 181 -3.61 12.59 -12.56
C LEU A 181 -3.58 13.79 -11.62
N VAL A 182 -4.29 13.68 -10.50
CA VAL A 182 -4.10 14.55 -9.33
C VAL A 182 -3.77 13.67 -8.14
N TYR A 183 -2.65 13.96 -7.46
CA TYR A 183 -2.24 13.22 -6.28
C TYR A 183 -3.01 13.68 -5.05
N TYR A 184 -3.43 12.73 -4.23
CA TYR A 184 -4.01 13.04 -2.93
C TYR A 184 -2.94 13.66 -2.01
N PRO A 185 -3.30 14.68 -1.19
CA PRO A 185 -2.39 15.25 -0.21
C PRO A 185 -1.83 14.17 0.74
N ALA A 186 -0.50 14.16 0.85
CA ALA A 186 0.26 13.11 1.51
C ALA A 186 1.72 13.51 1.69
N ALA A 187 2.33 13.14 2.81
CA ALA A 187 3.76 13.34 3.03
C ALA A 187 4.63 12.53 2.05
N VAL A 188 4.13 11.39 1.59
CA VAL A 188 4.70 10.58 0.50
C VAL A 188 3.59 10.32 -0.53
N PRO A 189 3.38 11.24 -1.50
CA PRO A 189 2.21 11.23 -2.37
C PRO A 189 2.30 10.17 -3.46
N LEU A 190 1.67 9.03 -3.21
CA LEU A 190 1.55 7.90 -4.14
C LEU A 190 0.13 7.76 -4.71
N ARG A 191 -0.90 7.91 -3.87
CA ARG A 191 -2.29 7.74 -4.32
C ARG A 191 -2.68 8.88 -5.25
N ALA A 192 -3.28 8.56 -6.38
CA ALA A 192 -3.77 9.53 -7.34
C ALA A 192 -5.22 9.26 -7.79
N ALA A 193 -5.90 10.32 -8.21
CA ALA A 193 -7.17 10.26 -8.91
C ALA A 193 -6.95 10.59 -10.39
N VAL A 194 -7.53 9.79 -11.28
CA VAL A 194 -7.59 10.09 -12.71
C VAL A 194 -8.64 11.18 -12.92
N PHE A 195 -8.36 12.24 -13.66
CA PHE A 195 -9.34 13.27 -14.02
C PHE A 195 -9.78 13.16 -15.47
N GLU A 196 -8.83 12.92 -16.36
CA GLU A 196 -9.08 12.66 -17.77
C GLU A 196 -8.26 11.45 -18.23
N SER A 197 -8.84 10.67 -19.12
CA SER A 197 -8.18 9.54 -19.78
C SER A 197 -8.57 9.53 -21.25
N GLU A 198 -7.69 9.02 -22.12
CA GLU A 198 -7.97 8.88 -23.55
C GLU A 198 -9.31 8.15 -23.85
N ALA A 199 -9.82 7.32 -22.94
CA ALA A 199 -11.13 6.67 -23.06
C ALA A 199 -12.31 7.66 -23.16
N ALA A 200 -12.18 8.87 -22.60
CA ALA A 200 -13.18 9.94 -22.71
C ALA A 200 -13.26 10.55 -24.12
N THR A 201 -12.20 10.39 -24.94
CA THR A 201 -12.11 10.95 -26.30
C THR A 201 -12.67 10.04 -27.41
N GLY A 202 -13.32 8.92 -27.05
CA GLY A 202 -13.95 8.00 -28.01
C GLY A 202 -12.97 7.19 -28.88
N ARG A 203 -11.66 7.37 -28.73
CA ARG A 203 -10.63 6.62 -29.46
C ARG A 203 -10.32 5.30 -28.75
N ARG A 204 -11.09 4.25 -29.06
CA ARG A 204 -10.73 2.86 -28.70
C ARG A 204 -9.54 2.37 -29.53
N ARG A 205 -8.34 2.91 -29.30
CA ARG A 205 -7.10 2.28 -29.79
C ARG A 205 -6.62 1.29 -28.74
N ALA A 206 -6.14 0.14 -29.18
CA ALA A 206 -5.41 -0.76 -28.32
C ALA A 206 -4.21 0.00 -27.75
N ALA A 207 -4.05 -0.02 -26.44
CA ALA A 207 -2.98 0.73 -25.83
C ALA A 207 -1.62 0.11 -26.15
N PRO A 208 -0.61 0.92 -26.47
CA PRO A 208 0.67 0.40 -26.91
C PRO A 208 1.36 -0.35 -25.76
N ARG A 209 1.96 -1.50 -26.10
CA ARG A 209 2.85 -2.23 -25.19
C ARG A 209 4.22 -1.55 -25.15
N PHE A 210 4.83 -1.51 -23.97
CA PHE A 210 6.21 -1.05 -23.82
C PHE A 210 7.17 -2.24 -23.74
N ARG A 211 8.45 -1.99 -24.00
CA ARG A 211 9.54 -2.95 -23.79
C ARG A 211 10.16 -2.74 -22.42
N ALA A 212 10.77 -3.77 -21.83
CA ALA A 212 11.45 -3.64 -20.53
C ALA A 212 12.50 -2.51 -20.53
N ALA A 213 13.23 -2.33 -21.64
CA ALA A 213 14.22 -1.26 -21.81
C ALA A 213 13.64 0.16 -21.67
N ASP A 214 12.35 0.35 -21.98
CA ASP A 214 11.68 1.65 -21.84
C ASP A 214 11.51 2.05 -20.35
N LEU A 215 11.42 1.07 -19.44
CA LEU A 215 11.31 1.30 -18.00
C LEU A 215 12.64 1.73 -17.38
N SER A 216 13.74 1.10 -17.77
CA SER A 216 15.07 1.37 -17.19
C SER A 216 15.53 2.81 -17.37
N ALA A 217 15.05 3.49 -18.42
CA ALA A 217 15.37 4.89 -18.70
C ALA A 217 14.60 5.89 -17.82
N VAL A 218 13.57 5.44 -17.10
CA VAL A 218 12.59 6.34 -16.45
C VAL A 218 12.42 6.01 -14.97
N CYS A 219 12.12 4.77 -14.66
CA CYS A 219 11.83 4.35 -13.30
C CYS A 219 13.12 3.76 -12.71
N GLY A 220 13.66 4.46 -11.71
CA GLY A 220 14.88 4.04 -11.00
C GLY A 220 14.79 2.57 -10.56
N CYS A 221 15.93 1.89 -10.55
CA CYS A 221 16.07 0.55 -10.01
C CYS A 221 16.92 0.55 -8.77
N VAL A 222 16.68 -0.45 -7.94
CA VAL A 222 17.51 -0.81 -6.81
C VAL A 222 18.12 -2.18 -7.11
N ASP A 223 19.44 -2.28 -7.08
CA ASP A 223 20.16 -3.54 -7.25
C ASP A 223 20.72 -4.11 -5.93
N GLU A 224 20.48 -3.40 -4.82
CA GLU A 224 20.86 -3.77 -3.45
C GLU A 224 19.67 -3.67 -2.49
N LEU A 225 19.34 -4.75 -1.77
CA LEU A 225 18.23 -4.74 -0.81
C LEU A 225 18.47 -3.77 0.35
N ARG A 226 19.73 -3.44 0.64
CA ARG A 226 20.08 -2.39 1.62
C ARG A 226 19.59 -1.02 1.19
N GLU A 227 19.69 -0.69 -0.10
CA GLU A 227 19.17 0.57 -0.63
C GLU A 227 17.63 0.57 -0.60
N ALA A 228 16.98 -0.57 -0.90
CA ALA A 228 15.53 -0.71 -0.74
C ALA A 228 15.07 -0.41 0.70
N ALA A 229 15.79 -0.95 1.69
CA ALA A 229 15.55 -0.65 3.09
C ALA A 229 15.78 0.84 3.44
N ALA A 230 16.82 1.47 2.89
CA ALA A 230 17.10 2.89 3.09
C ALA A 230 16.01 3.80 2.49
N LEU A 231 15.50 3.47 1.30
CA LEU A 231 14.38 4.18 0.67
C LEU A 231 13.11 4.05 1.51
N PHE A 232 12.83 2.86 2.05
CA PHE A 232 11.70 2.65 2.95
C PHE A 232 11.85 3.43 4.26
N ALA A 233 13.04 3.41 4.87
CA ALA A 233 13.34 4.21 6.06
C ALA A 233 13.17 5.71 5.81
N ALA A 234 13.60 6.21 4.64
CA ALA A 234 13.39 7.61 4.26
C ALA A 234 11.90 7.95 4.08
N ALA A 235 11.10 7.01 3.56
CA ALA A 235 9.66 7.16 3.47
C ALA A 235 8.99 7.16 4.85
N LEU A 236 9.39 6.25 5.75
CA LEU A 236 8.95 6.20 7.15
C LEU A 236 9.27 7.48 7.91
N ALA A 237 10.44 8.06 7.70
CA ALA A 237 10.84 9.33 8.32
C ALA A 237 9.90 10.49 7.92
N ARG A 238 9.28 10.42 6.74
CA ARG A 238 8.29 11.41 6.26
C ARG A 238 6.87 11.06 6.64
N ASN A 239 6.52 9.78 6.65
CA ASN A 239 5.22 9.24 7.00
C ASN A 239 5.39 7.99 7.88
N PRO A 240 5.27 8.10 9.20
CA PRO A 240 5.43 6.98 10.12
C PRO A 240 4.42 5.84 9.94
N TRP A 241 3.35 6.07 9.17
CA TRP A 241 2.28 5.11 8.91
C TRP A 241 2.31 4.52 7.50
N ILE A 242 3.39 4.77 6.74
CA ILE A 242 3.50 4.17 5.40
C ILE A 242 3.70 2.65 5.52
N GLU A 243 2.81 1.89 4.91
CA GLU A 243 2.84 0.42 4.97
C GLU A 243 3.74 -0.19 3.87
N CYS A 244 3.84 0.47 2.72
CA CYS A 244 4.69 0.04 1.62
C CYS A 244 5.09 1.18 0.68
N ILE A 245 6.17 0.97 -0.06
CA ILE A 245 6.60 1.82 -1.18
C ILE A 245 6.72 1.01 -2.48
N PRO A 246 6.47 1.62 -3.66
CA PRO A 246 6.75 0.96 -4.93
C PRO A 246 8.26 0.92 -5.17
N LEU A 247 8.79 -0.25 -5.53
CA LEU A 247 10.19 -0.40 -5.94
C LEU A 247 10.30 -1.24 -7.20
N ARG A 248 11.33 -0.93 -7.99
CA ARG A 248 11.84 -1.82 -9.03
C ARG A 248 13.16 -2.41 -8.55
N LEU A 249 13.17 -3.70 -8.26
CA LEU A 249 14.40 -4.43 -7.95
C LEU A 249 15.03 -4.94 -9.24
N GLN A 250 16.35 -4.83 -9.36
CA GLN A 250 17.11 -5.27 -10.52
C GLN A 250 18.05 -6.41 -10.14
N ASN A 251 18.24 -7.37 -11.06
CA ASN A 251 19.17 -8.48 -10.90
C ASN A 251 18.96 -9.30 -9.61
N VAL A 252 17.69 -9.53 -9.23
CA VAL A 252 17.36 -10.38 -8.07
C VAL A 252 17.12 -11.81 -8.52
N VAL A 253 17.52 -12.78 -7.70
CA VAL A 253 17.31 -14.20 -7.93
C VAL A 253 16.24 -14.71 -6.97
N ALA A 254 15.28 -15.44 -7.50
CA ALA A 254 14.26 -16.10 -6.68
C ALA A 254 14.73 -17.46 -6.24
N VAL A 255 14.67 -17.68 -4.93
CA VAL A 255 15.06 -18.95 -4.30
C VAL A 255 13.98 -19.38 -3.33
N VAL A 256 13.83 -20.69 -3.12
CA VAL A 256 12.93 -21.25 -2.12
C VAL A 256 13.80 -22.00 -1.11
N VAL A 257 13.76 -21.57 0.15
CA VAL A 257 14.54 -22.16 1.26
C VAL A 257 13.56 -22.58 2.34
N ASP A 258 13.56 -23.85 2.72
CA ASP A 258 12.63 -24.42 3.72
C ASP A 258 11.15 -24.04 3.45
N GLU A 259 10.72 -24.20 2.19
CA GLU A 259 9.38 -23.81 1.70
C GLU A 259 9.07 -22.30 1.75
N ARG A 260 10.07 -21.45 2.03
CA ARG A 260 9.91 -20.00 2.07
C ARG A 260 10.52 -19.36 0.82
N PRO A 261 9.71 -18.68 0.00
CA PRO A 261 10.23 -17.96 -1.13
C PRO A 261 10.93 -16.67 -0.73
N LEU A 262 12.13 -16.47 -1.26
CA LEU A 262 12.97 -15.31 -1.05
C LEU A 262 13.38 -14.70 -2.40
N LEU A 263 13.63 -13.39 -2.39
CA LEU A 263 14.36 -12.70 -3.45
C LEU A 263 15.70 -12.26 -2.90
N CYS A 264 16.78 -12.65 -3.57
CA CYS A 264 18.13 -12.32 -3.15
C CYS A 264 18.80 -11.40 -4.17
N ASP A 265 19.51 -10.38 -3.68
CA ASP A 265 20.35 -9.54 -4.54
C ASP A 265 21.71 -10.20 -4.87
N ARG A 266 22.49 -9.55 -5.71
CA ARG A 266 23.82 -10.03 -6.14
C ARG A 266 24.85 -10.12 -5.01
N PHE A 267 24.58 -9.51 -3.85
CA PHE A 267 25.46 -9.53 -2.69
C PHE A 267 25.05 -10.59 -1.66
N GLY A 268 23.98 -11.34 -1.94
CA GLY A 268 23.48 -12.43 -1.11
C GLY A 268 22.57 -11.95 0.03
N ALA A 269 22.19 -10.68 0.08
CA ALA A 269 21.11 -10.28 0.97
C ALA A 269 19.78 -10.76 0.39
N CYS A 270 18.87 -11.22 1.23
CA CYS A 270 17.58 -11.75 0.82
C CYS A 270 16.43 -11.08 1.58
N VAL A 271 15.29 -10.96 0.91
CA VAL A 271 14.01 -10.51 1.48
C VAL A 271 12.96 -11.58 1.26
N ALA A 272 12.00 -11.71 2.19
CA ALA A 272 10.86 -12.60 2.01
C ALA A 272 10.00 -12.13 0.83
N VAL A 273 9.53 -13.06 0.01
CA VAL A 273 8.42 -12.77 -0.91
C VAL A 273 7.15 -12.71 -0.08
N ASP A 274 6.41 -11.62 -0.20
CA ASP A 274 5.17 -11.39 0.54
C ASP A 274 4.15 -12.50 0.22
N GLU A 275 3.46 -12.98 1.25
CA GLU A 275 2.47 -14.06 1.18
C GLU A 275 1.31 -13.79 0.21
N ARG A 276 1.06 -12.53 -0.13
CA ARG A 276 0.08 -12.14 -1.16
C ARG A 276 0.53 -12.52 -2.57
N CYS A 277 1.80 -12.86 -2.77
CA CYS A 277 2.29 -13.33 -4.05
C CYS A 277 1.77 -14.75 -4.34
N ARG A 278 0.84 -14.85 -5.29
CA ARG A 278 0.36 -16.15 -5.82
C ARG A 278 1.22 -16.66 -6.99
N GLY A 279 1.95 -15.77 -7.66
CA GLY A 279 2.77 -16.04 -8.84
C GLY A 279 4.22 -16.46 -8.56
N ILE A 280 4.54 -16.97 -7.36
CA ILE A 280 5.92 -17.28 -7.00
C ILE A 280 6.55 -18.35 -7.90
N TRP A 281 5.80 -19.40 -8.24
CA TRP A 281 6.30 -20.46 -9.13
C TRP A 281 6.49 -19.97 -10.56
N GLU A 282 5.65 -19.05 -11.01
CA GLU A 282 5.84 -18.38 -12.30
C GLU A 282 7.12 -17.54 -12.29
N LEU A 283 7.36 -16.79 -11.20
CA LEU A 283 8.58 -16.02 -11.02
C LEU A 283 9.83 -16.92 -11.05
N VAL A 284 9.83 -18.03 -10.31
CA VAL A 284 10.94 -19.01 -10.29
C VAL A 284 11.14 -19.66 -11.67
N ALA A 285 10.05 -20.08 -12.32
CA ALA A 285 10.11 -20.74 -13.63
C ALA A 285 10.60 -19.81 -14.73
N LEU A 286 10.14 -18.55 -14.74
CA LEU A 286 10.57 -17.55 -15.71
C LEU A 286 12.01 -17.11 -15.47
N GLY A 287 12.44 -17.00 -14.21
CA GLY A 287 13.83 -16.68 -13.90
C GLY A 287 14.80 -17.80 -14.26
N GLY A 288 14.35 -19.07 -14.23
CA GLY A 288 15.19 -20.22 -14.56
C GLY A 288 16.43 -20.38 -13.66
N GLY A 289 16.37 -19.87 -12.43
CA GLY A 289 17.50 -19.74 -11.52
C GLY A 289 18.45 -18.57 -11.81
N GLY A 290 18.20 -17.81 -12.88
CA GLY A 290 18.90 -16.58 -13.21
C GLY A 290 18.32 -15.34 -12.53
N ALA A 291 19.02 -14.22 -12.70
CA ALA A 291 18.60 -12.94 -12.18
C ALA A 291 17.49 -12.33 -13.04
N VAL A 292 16.49 -11.73 -12.38
CA VAL A 292 15.37 -11.04 -13.01
C VAL A 292 15.21 -9.63 -12.44
N ASP A 293 14.54 -8.77 -13.21
CA ASP A 293 14.08 -7.48 -12.72
C ASP A 293 12.61 -7.59 -12.33
N CYS A 294 12.21 -7.03 -11.20
CA CYS A 294 10.83 -7.07 -10.75
C CYS A 294 10.34 -5.71 -10.26
N PHE A 295 9.04 -5.46 -10.43
CA PHE A 295 8.37 -4.33 -9.82
C PHE A 295 7.35 -4.82 -8.80
N GLY A 296 7.24 -4.14 -7.67
CA GLY A 296 6.39 -4.57 -6.58
C GLY A 296 6.32 -3.58 -5.43
N GLU A 297 5.67 -4.02 -4.36
CA GLU A 297 5.55 -3.27 -3.11
C GLU A 297 6.56 -3.76 -2.09
N TRP A 298 7.37 -2.85 -1.55
CA TRP A 298 8.29 -3.12 -0.46
C TRP A 298 7.70 -2.69 0.88
N ARG A 299 7.65 -3.60 1.85
CA ARG A 299 7.06 -3.38 3.19
C ARG A 299 8.08 -3.20 4.32
N GLY A 300 9.37 -3.24 4.00
CA GLY A 300 10.45 -3.21 4.99
C GLY A 300 11.06 -4.58 5.25
N ASP A 301 10.22 -5.60 5.39
CA ASP A 301 10.60 -6.98 5.70
C ASP A 301 10.23 -8.00 4.61
N ALA A 302 9.28 -7.62 3.75
CA ALA A 302 8.82 -8.41 2.62
C ALA A 302 8.68 -7.57 1.34
N PHE A 303 8.81 -8.25 0.20
CA PHE A 303 8.55 -7.68 -1.13
C PHE A 303 7.42 -8.43 -1.82
N TRP A 304 6.40 -7.71 -2.28
CA TRP A 304 5.30 -8.26 -3.06
C TRP A 304 5.51 -7.99 -4.56
N PRO A 305 6.07 -8.93 -5.33
CA PRO A 305 6.29 -8.75 -6.75
C PRO A 305 4.96 -8.79 -7.51
N LEU A 306 4.72 -7.78 -8.36
CA LEU A 306 3.52 -7.63 -9.17
C LEU A 306 3.79 -7.84 -10.67
N SER A 307 5.04 -7.64 -11.09
CA SER A 307 5.50 -7.93 -12.45
C SER A 307 6.99 -8.19 -12.48
N LEU A 308 7.45 -8.82 -13.57
CA LEU A 308 8.85 -9.01 -13.86
C LEU A 308 9.20 -8.61 -15.29
N CYS A 309 10.47 -8.28 -15.48
CA CYS A 309 11.10 -8.19 -16.78
C CYS A 309 12.15 -9.30 -16.91
N VAL A 310 11.97 -10.15 -17.92
CA VAL A 310 12.89 -11.26 -18.24
C VAL A 310 13.05 -11.34 -19.75
N ASP A 311 14.29 -11.51 -20.23
CA ASP A 311 14.63 -11.55 -21.67
C ASP A 311 14.04 -10.37 -22.48
N GLY A 312 14.02 -9.18 -21.89
CA GLY A 312 13.47 -7.97 -22.50
C GLY A 312 11.93 -7.92 -22.60
N ARG A 313 11.23 -8.93 -22.07
CA ARG A 313 9.77 -9.03 -22.02
C ARG A 313 9.25 -8.63 -20.64
N PHE A 314 8.14 -7.91 -20.63
CA PHE A 314 7.40 -7.59 -19.42
C PHE A 314 6.32 -8.66 -19.18
N VAL A 315 6.23 -9.17 -17.96
CA VAL A 315 5.26 -10.18 -17.53
C VAL A 315 4.56 -9.71 -16.25
N SER A 316 3.24 -9.80 -16.22
CA SER A 316 2.43 -9.54 -15.02
C SER A 316 2.41 -10.80 -14.16
N LEU A 317 2.69 -10.67 -12.86
CA LEU A 317 2.54 -11.75 -11.88
C LEU A 317 1.18 -11.75 -11.18
N SER A 318 0.44 -10.65 -11.36
CA SER A 318 -0.96 -10.58 -10.97
C SER A 318 -1.84 -11.39 -11.92
N ASP A 319 -2.59 -12.31 -11.33
CA ASP A 319 -3.62 -13.19 -11.88
C ASP A 319 -3.11 -14.57 -12.36
N GLY A 320 -2.76 -15.42 -11.38
CA GLY A 320 -2.91 -16.86 -11.54
C GLY A 320 -4.36 -17.26 -11.32
N GLY A 321 -5.18 -17.20 -12.38
CA GLY A 321 -6.52 -17.78 -12.43
C GLY A 321 -7.65 -16.92 -11.88
#